data_AF-A0A8D8W149-F1
#
_entry.id   AF-A0A8D8W149-F1
#
_cell.length_a   1.000
_cell.length_b   1.000
_cell.length_c   1.000
_cell.angle_alpha   90.00
_cell.angle_beta   90.00
_cell.angle_gamma   90.00
#
_symmetry.space_group_name_H-M   'P 1'
#
loop_
_entity.id
_entity.type
_entity.pdbx_description
1 polymer ?
#
loop_
_entity_poly.entity_id
_entity_poly.type
_entity_poly.pdbx_seq_one_letter_code
_entity_poly.pdbx_strand_id
1 'polypeptide(L)'
;LSQFFAGIYIKLKEINKNTINISEFMKTLICGYQKAYQAVSEPTEGTILTVIRESVESMKEIEYKDQDINELMQKIIKNSEISLEKTPQLLPILKKAKVVDSGGAGFIEILKGMLMFLQGNKLEYNNKEEENNNFEE
;
A
#
# COMPACT_ATOMS: atom_id res chain seq x y z
N LEU A 1 5.17 -7.18 -2.94
CA LEU A 1 5.14 -6.41 -1.68
C LEU A 1 6.50 -6.31 -0.97
N SER A 2 7.27 -7.41 -0.83
CA SER A 2 8.61 -7.38 -0.20
C SER A 2 9.55 -6.33 -0.81
N GLN A 3 9.60 -6.25 -2.14
CA GLN A 3 10.44 -5.29 -2.86
C GLN A 3 9.98 -3.83 -2.70
N PHE A 4 8.69 -3.59 -2.44
CA PHE A 4 8.17 -2.27 -2.10
C PHE A 4 8.73 -1.80 -0.75
N PHE A 5 8.65 -2.64 0.28
CA PHE A 5 9.24 -2.34 1.58
C PHE A 5 10.77 -2.24 1.52
N ALA A 6 11.44 -3.03 0.68
CA ALA A 6 12.88 -2.91 0.46
C ALA A 6 13.24 -1.53 -0.12
N GLY A 7 12.48 -1.01 -1.07
CA GLY A 7 12.66 0.35 -1.61
C GLY A 7 12.43 1.43 -0.56
N ILE A 8 11.39 1.31 0.28
CA ILE A 8 11.16 2.20 1.42
C ILE A 8 12.38 2.21 2.34
N TYR A 9 12.87 1.03 2.74
CA TYR A 9 14.02 0.89 3.63
C TYR A 9 15.28 1.55 3.06
N ILE A 10 15.58 1.33 1.77
CA ILE A 10 16.73 1.97 1.11
C ILE A 10 16.64 3.49 1.25
N LYS A 11 15.46 4.06 0.98
CA LYS A 11 15.30 5.51 1.06
C LYS A 11 15.37 6.05 2.49
N LEU A 12 14.81 5.33 3.46
CA LEU A 12 14.92 5.68 4.88
C LEU A 12 16.38 5.67 5.35
N LYS A 13 17.16 4.67 4.93
CA LYS A 13 18.58 4.55 5.28
C LYS A 13 19.40 5.75 4.79
N GLU A 14 19.08 6.30 3.61
CA GLU A 14 19.74 7.51 3.10
C GLU A 14 19.43 8.77 3.92
N ILE A 15 18.23 8.87 4.49
CA ILE A 15 17.80 10.05 5.26
C ILE A 15 18.51 10.11 6.63
N ASN A 16 18.86 8.95 7.21
CA ASN A 16 19.61 8.82 8.47
C ASN A 16 19.05 9.66 9.64
N LYS A 17 17.72 9.62 9.82
CA LYS A 17 16.97 10.26 10.91
C LYS A 17 15.97 9.28 11.51
N ASN A 18 15.60 9.50 12.78
CA ASN A 18 14.58 8.71 13.47
C ASN A 18 13.14 9.07 13.07
N THR A 19 12.95 10.28 12.52
CA THR A 19 11.64 10.78 12.08
C THR A 19 11.80 11.43 10.72
N ILE A 20 10.75 11.33 9.91
CA ILE A 20 10.69 11.93 8.58
C ILE A 20 9.47 12.84 8.46
N ASN A 21 9.57 13.90 7.67
CA ASN A 21 8.42 14.72 7.31
C ASN A 21 7.62 14.10 6.15
N ILE A 22 6.48 14.71 5.78
CA ILE A 22 5.62 14.22 4.71
C ILE A 22 6.35 14.11 3.37
N SER A 23 7.15 15.11 2.99
CA SER A 23 7.87 15.09 1.71
C SER A 23 8.89 13.94 1.67
N GLU A 24 9.59 13.70 2.77
CA GLU A 24 10.49 12.57 2.94
C GLU A 24 9.71 11.23 2.89
N PHE A 25 8.57 11.12 3.58
CA PHE A 25 7.70 9.95 3.52
C PHE A 25 7.24 9.63 2.09
N MET A 26 6.77 10.63 1.34
CA MET A 26 6.37 10.44 -0.06
C MET A 26 7.53 9.98 -0.94
N LYS A 27 8.75 10.48 -0.72
CA LYS A 27 9.96 9.97 -1.40
C LYS A 27 10.22 8.49 -1.10
N THR A 28 9.95 8.03 0.12
CA THR A 28 10.10 6.60 0.47
C THR A 28 9.08 5.73 -0.27
N LEU A 29 7.82 6.16 -0.36
CA LEU A 29 6.77 5.45 -1.11
C LEU A 29 7.10 5.40 -2.60
N ILE A 30 7.63 6.49 -3.16
CA ILE A 30 8.07 6.57 -4.56
C ILE A 30 9.19 5.55 -4.83
N CYS A 31 10.22 5.54 -3.99
CA CYS A 31 11.31 4.59 -4.11
C CYS A 31 10.81 3.14 -3.96
N GLY A 32 9.87 2.91 -3.04
CA GLY A 32 9.20 1.63 -2.85
C GLY A 32 8.55 1.11 -4.12
N TYR A 33 7.66 1.89 -4.75
CA TYR A 33 6.95 1.40 -5.94
C TYR A 33 7.92 1.22 -7.12
N GLN A 34 8.90 2.12 -7.30
CA GLN A 34 9.91 1.99 -8.35
C GLN A 34 10.71 0.69 -8.20
N LYS A 35 11.15 0.38 -6.97
CA LYS A 35 11.86 -0.86 -6.67
C LYS A 35 11.01 -2.09 -6.92
N ALA A 36 9.73 -2.04 -6.55
CA ALA A 36 8.78 -3.14 -6.78
C ALA A 36 8.57 -3.42 -8.27
N TYR A 37 8.40 -2.38 -9.08
CA TYR A 37 8.29 -2.50 -10.54
C TYR A 37 9.58 -3.05 -11.16
N GLN A 38 10.74 -2.49 -10.81
CA GLN A 38 12.03 -2.91 -11.36
C GLN A 38 12.44 -4.34 -10.98
N ALA A 39 11.89 -4.88 -9.89
CA ALA A 39 12.17 -6.24 -9.46
C ALA A 39 11.40 -7.31 -10.28
N VAL A 40 10.49 -6.91 -11.15
CA VAL A 40 9.70 -7.80 -12.00
C VAL A 40 10.08 -7.52 -13.45
N SER A 41 10.54 -8.54 -14.17
CA SER A 41 11.00 -8.39 -15.57
C SER A 41 9.87 -7.92 -16.50
N GLU A 42 8.65 -8.41 -16.28
CA GLU A 42 7.45 -8.04 -17.05
C GLU A 42 6.31 -7.68 -16.09
N PRO A 43 6.23 -6.42 -15.62
CA PRO A 43 5.14 -5.96 -14.77
C PRO A 43 3.79 -6.12 -15.48
N THR A 44 2.82 -6.71 -14.80
CA THR A 44 1.46 -6.89 -15.34
C THR A 44 0.55 -5.77 -14.83
N GLU A 45 0.03 -4.96 -15.74
CA GLU A 45 -0.96 -3.94 -15.39
C GLU A 45 -2.30 -4.57 -14.99
N GLY A 46 -2.99 -3.94 -14.04
CA GLY A 46 -4.17 -4.49 -13.38
C GLY A 46 -3.86 -5.44 -12.22
N THR A 47 -2.61 -5.46 -11.73
CA THR A 47 -2.22 -6.19 -10.50
C THR A 47 -1.89 -5.22 -9.36
N ILE A 48 -1.50 -5.73 -8.20
CA ILE A 48 -0.96 -4.97 -7.07
C ILE A 48 0.07 -3.90 -7.47
N LEU A 49 0.90 -4.15 -8.50
CA LEU A 49 1.88 -3.19 -8.96
C LEU A 49 1.20 -1.90 -9.44
N THR A 50 0.17 -2.02 -10.28
CA THR A 50 -0.64 -0.89 -10.74
C THR A 50 -1.20 -0.10 -9.57
N VAL A 51 -1.79 -0.78 -8.59
CA VAL A 51 -2.40 -0.13 -7.42
C VAL A 51 -1.36 0.64 -6.61
N ILE A 52 -0.20 0.04 -6.33
CA ILE A 52 0.88 0.73 -5.60
C ILE A 52 1.38 1.95 -6.38
N ARG A 53 1.63 1.83 -7.69
CA ARG A 53 2.12 2.96 -8.51
C ARG A 53 1.11 4.09 -8.53
N GLU A 54 -0.14 3.80 -8.89
CA GLU A 54 -1.19 4.81 -9.03
C GLU A 54 -1.60 5.43 -7.70
N SER A 55 -1.44 4.71 -6.59
CA SER A 55 -1.70 5.26 -5.26
C SER A 55 -0.80 6.45 -4.89
N VAL A 56 0.41 6.53 -5.45
CA VAL A 56 1.43 7.53 -5.11
C VAL A 56 1.69 8.49 -6.28
N GLU A 57 1.63 7.99 -7.51
CA GLU A 57 2.03 8.71 -8.72
C GLU A 57 1.24 10.01 -8.95
N SER A 58 -0.07 9.99 -8.69
CA SER A 58 -0.95 11.16 -8.80
C SER A 58 -0.62 12.28 -7.82
N MET A 59 0.24 12.04 -6.83
CA MET A 59 0.60 13.01 -5.80
C MET A 59 2.04 13.50 -5.90
N LYS A 60 2.87 12.97 -6.82
CA LYS A 60 4.31 13.31 -6.91
C LYS A 60 4.61 14.80 -7.06
N GLU A 61 3.71 15.55 -7.68
CA GLU A 61 3.89 16.98 -7.98
C GLU A 61 3.20 17.91 -6.97
N ILE A 62 2.58 17.35 -5.93
CA ILE A 62 1.88 18.15 -4.92
C ILE A 62 2.91 18.72 -3.94
N GLU A 63 2.80 20.02 -3.66
CA GLU A 63 3.51 20.62 -2.53
C GLU A 63 2.85 20.20 -1.21
N TYR A 64 3.64 19.55 -0.36
CA TYR A 64 3.17 19.01 0.93
C TYR A 64 3.36 19.96 2.11
N LYS A 65 3.58 21.24 1.85
CA LYS A 65 3.78 22.23 2.91
C LYS A 65 2.50 22.34 3.75
N ASP A 66 2.65 22.30 5.07
CA ASP A 66 1.56 22.44 6.04
C ASP A 66 0.42 21.38 5.89
N GLN A 67 0.69 20.25 5.24
CA GLN A 67 -0.30 19.17 5.14
C GLN A 67 -0.33 18.29 6.40
N ASP A 68 -1.51 17.76 6.71
CA ASP A 68 -1.70 16.76 7.74
C ASP A 68 -1.44 15.34 7.19
N ILE A 69 -0.74 14.52 7.97
CA ILE A 69 -0.38 13.15 7.55
C ILE A 69 -1.61 12.24 7.41
N ASN A 70 -2.66 12.43 8.21
CA ASN A 70 -3.89 11.65 8.10
C ASN A 70 -4.61 11.98 6.79
N GLU A 71 -4.70 13.26 6.43
CA GLU A 71 -5.31 13.67 5.15
C GLU A 71 -4.55 13.12 3.95
N LEU A 72 -3.22 13.12 4.00
CA LEU A 72 -2.39 12.52 2.95
C LEU A 72 -2.65 11.01 2.83
N MET A 73 -2.65 10.30 3.95
CA MET A 73 -2.90 8.85 3.98
C MET A 73 -4.29 8.51 3.45
N GLN A 74 -5.31 9.31 3.79
CA GLN A 74 -6.67 9.17 3.23
C GLN A 74 -6.67 9.34 1.70
N LYS A 75 -5.92 10.32 1.16
CA LYS A 75 -5.78 10.52 -0.29
C LYS A 75 -5.08 9.33 -0.95
N ILE A 76 -4.00 8.80 -0.37
CA ILE A 76 -3.31 7.60 -0.86
C ILE A 76 -4.26 6.40 -0.90
N ILE A 77 -5.02 6.16 0.17
CA ILE A 77 -6.00 5.07 0.25
C ILE A 77 -7.06 5.24 -0.85
N LYS A 78 -7.64 6.43 -0.99
CA LYS A 78 -8.65 6.71 -2.02
C LYS A 78 -8.12 6.46 -3.44
N ASN A 79 -6.90 6.90 -3.72
CA ASN A 79 -6.27 6.65 -5.03
C ASN A 79 -6.02 5.15 -5.26
N SER A 80 -5.64 4.42 -4.21
CA SER A 80 -5.47 2.97 -4.25
C SER A 80 -6.80 2.25 -4.55
N GLU A 81 -7.89 2.67 -3.90
CA GLU A 81 -9.24 2.10 -4.12
C GLU A 81 -9.71 2.35 -5.56
N ILE A 82 -9.54 3.58 -6.07
CA ILE A 82 -9.87 3.92 -7.47
C ILE A 82 -9.03 3.07 -8.46
N SER A 83 -7.75 2.85 -8.17
CA SER A 83 -6.90 2.00 -9.02
C SER A 83 -7.33 0.53 -8.95
N LEU A 84 -7.65 0.03 -7.75
CA LEU A 84 -8.12 -1.33 -7.53
C LEU A 84 -9.41 -1.62 -8.30
N GLU A 85 -10.38 -0.70 -8.28
CA GLU A 85 -11.64 -0.81 -9.04
C GLU A 85 -11.43 -0.90 -10.55
N LYS A 86 -10.34 -0.32 -11.06
CA LYS A 86 -9.97 -0.36 -12.48
C LYS A 86 -9.21 -1.63 -12.87
N THR A 87 -8.68 -2.40 -11.92
CA THR A 87 -7.93 -3.64 -12.21
C THR A 87 -8.66 -4.62 -13.15
N PRO A 88 -9.99 -4.81 -13.08
CA PRO A 88 -10.69 -5.68 -14.03
C PRO A 88 -10.77 -5.11 -15.45
N GLN A 89 -10.65 -3.80 -15.62
CA GLN A 89 -10.60 -3.17 -16.94
C GLN A 89 -9.22 -3.37 -17.61
N LEU A 90 -8.17 -3.47 -16.79
CA LEU A 90 -6.78 -3.61 -17.22
C LEU A 90 -6.37 -5.07 -17.44
N LEU A 91 -6.94 -6.00 -16.65
CA LEU A 91 -6.55 -7.41 -16.66
C LEU A 91 -7.75 -8.32 -16.96
N PRO A 92 -7.85 -8.91 -18.18
CA PRO A 92 -9.05 -9.62 -18.63
C PRO A 92 -9.49 -10.81 -17.76
N ILE A 93 -8.56 -11.49 -17.09
CA ILE A 93 -8.89 -12.62 -16.22
C ILE A 93 -9.70 -12.18 -14.99
N LEU A 94 -9.39 -11.00 -14.43
CA LEU A 94 -10.15 -10.39 -13.34
C LEU A 94 -11.56 -10.00 -13.80
N LYS A 95 -11.67 -9.43 -15.02
CA LYS A 95 -12.97 -9.10 -15.64
C LYS A 95 -13.88 -10.31 -15.77
N LYS A 96 -13.34 -11.42 -16.28
CA LYS A 96 -14.09 -12.67 -16.48
C LYS A 96 -14.57 -13.24 -15.15
N ALA A 97 -13.72 -13.19 -14.14
CA ALA A 97 -14.05 -13.64 -12.79
C ALA A 97 -14.95 -12.67 -12.00
N LYS A 98 -15.16 -11.44 -12.50
CA LYS A 98 -15.90 -10.36 -11.81
C LYS A 98 -15.32 -10.04 -10.42
N VAL A 99 -14.00 -10.08 -10.31
CA VAL A 99 -13.26 -9.76 -9.08
C VAL A 99 -12.21 -8.70 -9.37
N VAL A 100 -11.69 -8.07 -8.32
CA VAL A 100 -10.53 -7.17 -8.35
C VAL A 100 -9.25 -7.92 -7.97
N ASP A 101 -8.09 -7.28 -8.11
CA ASP A 101 -6.81 -7.87 -7.70
C ASP A 101 -6.71 -8.02 -6.17
N SER A 102 -6.50 -9.24 -5.69
CA SER A 102 -6.41 -9.54 -4.26
C SER A 102 -5.17 -8.94 -3.59
N GLY A 103 -4.06 -8.81 -4.34
CA GLY A 103 -2.84 -8.18 -3.84
C GLY A 103 -3.02 -6.68 -3.62
N GLY A 104 -3.69 -6.00 -4.57
CA GLY A 104 -4.08 -4.60 -4.46
C GLY A 104 -5.03 -4.36 -3.30
N ALA A 105 -6.03 -5.24 -3.11
CA ALA A 105 -6.92 -5.18 -1.95
C ALA A 105 -6.15 -5.32 -0.62
N GLY A 106 -5.25 -6.30 -0.52
CA GLY A 106 -4.42 -6.49 0.67
C GLY A 106 -3.49 -5.29 0.96
N PHE A 107 -2.95 -4.64 -0.08
CA PHE A 107 -2.17 -3.42 0.07
C PHE A 107 -2.99 -2.27 0.69
N ILE A 108 -4.25 -2.11 0.28
CA ILE A 108 -5.14 -1.08 0.84
C ILE A 108 -5.40 -1.34 2.33
N GLU A 109 -5.59 -2.59 2.74
CA GLU A 109 -5.79 -2.92 4.15
C GLU A 109 -4.56 -2.60 5.02
N ILE A 110 -3.35 -2.77 4.48
CA ILE A 110 -2.11 -2.33 5.15
C ILE A 110 -2.13 -0.81 5.35
N LEU A 111 -2.50 -0.03 4.32
CA LEU A 111 -2.57 1.43 4.41
C LEU A 111 -3.64 1.89 5.41
N LYS A 112 -4.81 1.23 5.44
CA LYS A 112 -5.86 1.49 6.42
C LYS A 112 -5.37 1.23 7.85
N GLY A 113 -4.64 0.14 8.08
CA GLY A 113 -4.00 -0.14 9.37
C GLY A 113 -3.02 0.96 9.80
N MET A 114 -2.20 1.47 8.86
CA MET A 114 -1.31 2.61 9.13
C MET A 114 -2.08 3.87 9.49
N LEU A 115 -3.15 4.20 8.76
CA LEU A 115 -4.00 5.36 9.05
C LEU A 115 -4.70 5.22 10.41
N MET A 116 -5.21 4.03 10.74
CA MET A 116 -5.83 3.77 12.04
C MET A 116 -4.85 4.06 13.18
N PHE A 117 -3.60 3.61 13.06
CA PHE A 117 -2.56 3.91 14.04
C PHE A 117 -2.30 5.41 14.17
N LEU A 118 -2.20 6.14 13.05
CA LEU A 118 -2.00 7.59 13.04
C LEU A 118 -3.16 8.36 13.70
N GLN A 119 -4.38 7.84 13.59
CA GLN A 119 -5.58 8.39 14.23
C GLN A 119 -5.69 8.03 15.72
N GLY A 120 -4.71 7.30 16.28
CA GLY A 120 -4.72 6.88 17.69
C GLY A 120 -5.62 5.68 17.97
N ASN A 121 -6.17 5.03 16.95
CA ASN A 121 -6.94 3.80 17.12
C ASN A 121 -5.99 2.66 17.47
N LYS A 122 -6.26 1.97 18.58
CA LYS A 122 -5.54 0.74 18.93
C LYS A 122 -6.18 -0.42 18.17
N LEU A 123 -5.36 -1.17 17.42
CA LEU A 123 -5.75 -2.47 16.92
C LEU A 123 -5.69 -3.45 18.09
N GLU A 124 -6.85 -3.89 18.58
CA GLU A 124 -6.92 -5.01 19.50
C GLU A 124 -6.68 -6.30 18.72
N TYR A 125 -5.57 -6.97 19.00
CA TYR A 125 -5.29 -8.28 18.42
C TYR A 125 -6.16 -9.32 19.11
N ASN A 126 -7.31 -9.61 18.51
CA ASN A 126 -8.20 -10.67 18.98
C ASN A 126 -7.68 -12.03 18.50
N ASN A 127 -6.89 -12.70 19.34
CA ASN A 127 -6.56 -14.11 19.21
C ASN A 127 -7.82 -14.96 19.33
N LYS A 128 -8.52 -15.21 18.21
CA LYS A 128 -9.68 -16.13 18.17
C LYS A 128 -9.36 -17.46 17.48
N GLU A 129 -8.09 -17.86 17.41
CA GLU A 129 -7.65 -19.09 16.71
C GLU A 129 -6.97 -20.15 17.60
N GLU A 130 -7.23 -20.19 18.91
CA GLU A 130 -6.73 -21.29 19.78
C GLU A 130 -7.80 -22.23 20.37
N GLU A 131 -9.09 -22.11 20.06
CA GLU A 131 -10.14 -22.95 20.70
C GLU A 131 -10.73 -24.10 19.85
N ASN A 132 -10.32 -24.32 18.60
CA ASN A 132 -10.88 -25.40 17.75
C ASN A 132 -9.89 -26.49 17.34
N ASN A 133 -9.01 -26.92 18.25
CA ASN A 133 -8.20 -28.14 18.08
C ASN A 133 -8.59 -29.24 19.10
N ASN A 134 -9.89 -29.43 19.34
CA ASN A 134 -10.40 -30.69 19.88
C ASN A 134 -10.93 -31.55 18.73
N PHE A 135 -10.03 -32.18 17.98
CA PHE A 135 -10.37 -33.46 17.35
C PHE A 135 -10.12 -34.54 18.39
N GLU A 136 -11.21 -35.01 19.00
CA GLU A 136 -11.24 -36.21 19.82
C GLU A 136 -10.82 -37.44 18.97
N GLU A 137 -10.23 -38.41 19.67
CA GLU A 137 -9.55 -39.64 19.19
C GLU A 137 -10.26 -40.45 18.09
#